data_AF-A0A357EKJ6-F1
#
_entry.id   AF-A0A357EKJ6-F1
#
_cell.length_a   1.000
_cell.length_b   1.000
_cell.length_c   1.000
_cell.angle_alpha   90.00
_cell.angle_beta   90.00
_cell.angle_gamma   90.00
#
_symmetry.space_group_name_H-M   'P 1'
#
loop_
_entity.id
_entity.type
_entity.pdbx_description
1 polymer ?
#
loop_
_entity_poly.entity_id
_entity_poly.type
_entity_poly.pdbx_seq_one_letter_code
_entity_poly.pdbx_strand_id
1 'polypeptide(L)'
;MTRHRNSHDSWADALPGDWPENEPKVYLYRIDPQRGRQYLGVFPAWYFDESFVQSQFGGGDYWYRAVYKGRICRSDGFLIDGPPKPVPGSPVRESRPVRKQLGRHRR
;
A
#
# COMPACT_ATOMS: atom_id res chain seq x y z
N MET A 1 -27.91 -25.69 3.29
CA MET A 1 -26.44 -25.87 3.25
C MET A 1 -25.79 -24.52 3.00
N THR A 2 -25.21 -23.95 4.04
CA THR A 2 -24.62 -22.60 4.06
C THR A 2 -23.26 -22.64 3.36
N ARG A 3 -23.04 -21.84 2.31
CA ARG A 3 -21.69 -21.55 1.80
C ARG A 3 -21.43 -20.06 1.89
N HIS A 4 -20.42 -19.77 2.69
CA HIS A 4 -19.96 -18.46 3.14
C HIS A 4 -19.46 -17.58 1.99
N ARG A 5 -19.78 -16.29 2.12
CA ARG A 5 -19.00 -15.10 1.73
C ARG A 5 -17.92 -15.31 0.66
N ASN A 6 -18.26 -15.05 -0.60
CA ASN A 6 -17.31 -14.40 -1.50
C ASN A 6 -17.42 -12.90 -1.25
N SER A 7 -16.75 -12.42 -0.19
CA SER A 7 -16.33 -11.02 -0.16
C SER A 7 -15.39 -10.86 -1.34
N HIS A 8 -15.91 -10.21 -2.38
CA HIS A 8 -15.18 -9.74 -3.53
C HIS A 8 -14.08 -8.81 -3.00
N ASP A 9 -12.90 -9.38 -2.77
CA ASP A 9 -11.71 -8.64 -2.37
C ASP A 9 -11.25 -7.92 -3.65
N SER A 10 -11.92 -6.79 -3.96
CA SER A 10 -11.76 -5.94 -5.15
C SER A 10 -10.40 -5.23 -5.17
N TRP A 11 -9.32 -5.95 -4.89
CA TRP A 11 -7.94 -5.46 -4.91
C TRP A 11 -7.14 -6.04 -6.08
N ALA A 12 -7.71 -7.01 -6.82
CA ALA A 12 -7.08 -7.59 -7.99
C ALA A 12 -6.93 -6.60 -9.16
N ASP A 13 -7.72 -5.53 -9.17
CA ASP A 13 -7.79 -4.55 -10.27
C ASP A 13 -6.62 -3.54 -10.28
N ALA A 14 -5.78 -3.54 -9.24
CA ALA A 14 -4.69 -2.56 -9.08
C ALA A 14 -3.29 -3.09 -9.45
N LEU A 15 -3.18 -4.28 -10.04
CA LEU A 15 -1.86 -4.89 -10.29
C LEU A 15 -1.23 -4.33 -11.59
N PRO A 16 -0.18 -3.49 -11.52
CA PRO A 16 0.45 -2.94 -12.71
C PRO A 16 1.52 -3.90 -13.24
N GLY A 17 1.48 -4.17 -14.55
CA GLY A 17 2.58 -4.74 -15.32
C GLY A 17 2.48 -6.24 -15.59
N ASP A 18 2.76 -6.61 -16.84
CA ASP A 18 2.90 -7.98 -17.35
C ASP A 18 4.15 -8.65 -16.72
N TRP A 19 4.04 -9.03 -15.45
CA TRP A 19 5.10 -9.76 -14.74
C TRP A 19 5.03 -11.25 -15.08
N PRO A 20 6.16 -11.92 -15.38
CA PRO A 20 6.17 -13.33 -15.75
C PRO A 20 5.40 -14.18 -14.73
N GLU A 21 4.44 -14.97 -15.21
CA GLU A 21 3.55 -15.76 -14.34
C GLU A 21 4.33 -16.76 -13.45
N ASN A 22 5.47 -17.23 -13.97
CA ASN A 22 6.34 -18.21 -13.34
C ASN A 22 7.36 -17.61 -12.37
N GLU A 23 7.31 -16.31 -12.06
CA GLU A 23 8.21 -15.69 -11.10
C GLU A 23 7.52 -15.43 -9.74
N PRO A 24 8.20 -15.71 -8.62
CA PRO A 24 7.68 -15.41 -7.29
C PRO A 24 7.77 -13.90 -7.05
N LYS A 25 6.63 -13.30 -6.75
CA LYS A 25 6.45 -11.85 -6.60
C LYS A 25 5.78 -11.50 -5.28
N VAL A 26 6.14 -10.35 -4.73
CA VAL A 26 5.59 -9.83 -3.48
C VAL A 26 4.92 -8.50 -3.76
N TYR A 27 3.62 -8.43 -3.49
CA TYR A 27 2.87 -7.18 -3.47
C TYR A 27 3.00 -6.56 -2.09
N LEU A 28 3.52 -5.34 -2.02
CA LEU A 28 3.77 -4.63 -0.77
C LEU A 28 2.77 -3.49 -0.59
N TYR A 29 2.28 -3.38 0.63
CA TYR A 29 1.36 -2.35 1.07
C TYR A 29 1.86 -1.73 2.36
N ARG A 30 1.64 -0.43 2.51
CA ARG A 30 1.77 0.28 3.78
C ARG A 30 0.40 0.38 4.43
N ILE A 31 0.30 0.11 5.72
CA ILE A 31 -0.93 0.30 6.48
C ILE A 31 -0.90 1.71 7.07
N ASP A 32 -1.83 2.55 6.62
CA ASP A 32 -2.09 3.86 7.22
C ASP A 32 -3.42 3.80 7.99
N PRO A 33 -3.46 4.21 9.27
CA PRO A 33 -4.68 4.12 10.08
C PRO A 33 -5.82 5.02 9.59
N GLN A 34 -5.53 6.06 8.81
CA GLN A 34 -6.54 6.97 8.23
C GLN A 34 -6.92 6.61 6.80
N ARG A 35 -5.99 6.06 6.01
CA ARG A 35 -6.19 5.77 4.57
C ARG A 35 -6.35 4.29 4.24
N GLY A 36 -6.14 3.40 5.21
CA GLY A 36 -6.13 1.96 5.00
C GLY A 36 -4.84 1.49 4.33
N ARG A 37 -4.93 0.41 3.53
CA ARG A 37 -3.78 -0.16 2.83
C ARG A 37 -3.43 0.67 1.61
N GLN A 38 -2.23 1.25 1.61
CA GLN A 38 -1.65 1.94 0.48
C GLN A 38 -0.72 0.98 -0.28
N TYR A 39 -1.01 0.69 -1.54
CA TYR A 39 -0.14 -0.11 -2.39
C TYR A 39 1.17 0.64 -2.69
N LEU A 40 2.31 -0.02 -2.47
CA LEU A 40 3.65 0.53 -2.71
C LEU A 40 4.28 0.00 -4.00
N GLY A 41 3.93 -1.22 -4.40
CA GLY A 41 4.49 -1.85 -5.58
C GLY A 41 4.57 -3.36 -5.51
N VAL A 42 5.13 -3.93 -6.56
CA VAL A 42 5.42 -5.36 -6.69
C VAL A 42 6.92 -5.54 -6.82
N PHE A 43 7.47 -6.49 -6.06
CA PHE A 43 8.89 -6.75 -5.97
C PHE A 43 9.18 -8.24 -6.19
N PRO A 44 10.35 -8.61 -6.74
CA PRO A 44 10.76 -10.00 -6.80
C PRO A 44 10.90 -10.57 -5.39
N ALA A 45 10.33 -11.74 -5.13
CA ALA A 45 10.34 -12.33 -3.79
C ALA A 45 11.76 -12.63 -3.27
N TRP A 46 12.70 -12.90 -4.18
CA TRP A 46 14.11 -13.16 -3.84
C TRP A 46 14.89 -11.91 -3.42
N TYR A 47 14.35 -10.71 -3.68
CA TYR A 47 14.94 -9.42 -3.29
C TYR A 47 14.16 -8.74 -2.14
N PHE A 48 13.12 -9.39 -1.63
CA PHE A 48 12.21 -8.81 -0.66
C PHE A 48 12.58 -9.23 0.77
N ASP A 49 12.97 -8.24 1.57
CA ASP A 49 13.19 -8.38 3.02
C ASP A 49 12.88 -7.07 3.76
N GLU A 50 12.80 -7.12 5.09
CA GLU A 50 12.50 -5.95 5.91
C GLU A 50 13.53 -4.82 5.75
N SER A 51 14.81 -5.14 5.57
CA SER A 51 15.87 -4.15 5.35
C SER A 51 15.68 -3.42 4.02
N PHE A 52 15.30 -4.15 2.96
CA PHE A 52 14.91 -3.54 1.69
C PHE A 52 13.75 -2.56 1.87
N VAL A 53 12.70 -2.96 2.59
CA VAL A 53 11.52 -2.12 2.83
C VAL A 53 11.89 -0.90 3.68
N GLN A 54 12.69 -1.07 4.73
CA GLN A 54 13.18 0.03 5.56
C GLN A 54 14.01 1.03 4.74
N SER A 55 14.91 0.51 3.90
CA SER A 55 15.78 1.33 3.07
C SER A 55 14.98 2.15 2.05
N GLN A 56 13.95 1.58 1.43
CA GLN A 56 13.14 2.25 0.41
C GLN A 56 12.04 3.14 1.00
N PHE A 57 11.32 2.68 2.02
CA PHE A 57 10.05 3.26 2.48
C PHE A 57 10.05 3.76 3.94
N GLY A 58 11.13 3.49 4.68
CA GLY A 58 11.29 3.90 6.08
C GLY A 58 10.49 3.05 7.07
N GLY A 59 10.34 3.55 8.30
CA GLY A 59 9.53 2.87 9.32
C GLY A 59 8.03 3.02 9.06
N GLY A 60 7.22 2.10 9.59
CA GLY A 60 5.77 2.01 9.37
C GLY A 60 5.23 0.60 9.56
N ASP A 61 3.90 0.48 9.55
CA ASP A 61 3.21 -0.81 9.49
C ASP A 61 3.04 -1.22 8.02
N TYR A 62 3.41 -2.44 7.69
CA TYR A 62 3.43 -2.98 6.34
C TYR A 62 2.69 -4.30 6.26
N TRP A 63 2.09 -4.55 5.11
CA TRP A 63 1.48 -5.83 4.77
C TRP A 63 1.97 -6.27 3.40
N TYR A 64 2.30 -7.55 3.27
CA TYR A 64 2.72 -8.10 2.00
C TYR A 64 1.92 -9.33 1.61
N ARG A 65 1.85 -9.59 0.30
CA ARG A 65 1.26 -10.79 -0.29
C ARG A 65 2.23 -11.38 -1.31
N ALA A 66 2.80 -12.53 -1.00
CA ALA A 66 3.63 -13.32 -1.89
C ALA A 66 2.75 -14.19 -2.81
N VAL A 67 3.00 -14.12 -4.11
CA VAL A 67 2.28 -14.81 -5.17
C VAL A 67 3.25 -15.53 -6.08
N TYR A 68 2.92 -16.76 -6.47
CA TYR A 68 3.65 -17.56 -7.44
C TYR A 68 2.66 -18.30 -8.33
N LYS A 69 2.82 -18.26 -9.66
CA LYS A 69 1.91 -18.89 -10.62
C LYS A 69 0.43 -18.57 -10.38
N GLY A 70 0.16 -17.28 -10.15
CA GLY A 70 -1.19 -16.77 -9.85
C GLY A 70 -1.78 -17.17 -8.51
N ARG A 71 -1.05 -17.91 -7.66
CA ARG A 71 -1.52 -18.37 -6.34
C ARG A 71 -0.85 -17.61 -5.23
N ILE A 72 -1.64 -17.22 -4.22
CA ILE A 72 -1.12 -16.63 -2.99
C ILE A 72 -0.42 -17.74 -2.20
N CYS A 73 0.89 -17.58 -2.00
CA CYS A 73 1.70 -18.51 -1.23
C CYS A 73 1.76 -18.10 0.24
N ARG A 74 1.86 -16.79 0.51
CA ARG A 74 1.95 -16.23 1.85
C ARG A 74 1.43 -14.81 1.88
N SER A 75 0.87 -14.40 3.01
CA SER A 75 0.63 -12.98 3.30
C SER A 75 0.87 -12.74 4.78
N ASP A 76 1.52 -11.65 5.12
CA ASP A 76 1.87 -11.33 6.50
C ASP A 76 1.98 -9.82 6.70
N GLY A 77 1.90 -9.40 7.97
CA GLY A 77 2.12 -8.02 8.38
C GLY A 77 3.39 -7.88 9.21
N PHE A 78 4.10 -6.77 9.09
CA PHE A 78 5.29 -6.48 9.89
C PHE A 78 5.42 -4.97 10.14
N LEU A 79 6.05 -4.62 11.25
CA LEU A 79 6.29 -3.25 11.68
C LEU A 79 7.78 -2.95 11.57
N ILE A 80 8.13 -1.83 10.95
CA ILE A 80 9.49 -1.31 10.94
C ILE A 80 9.52 -0.05 11.79
N ASP A 81 10.45 0.03 12.74
CA ASP A 81 10.64 1.22 13.56
C ASP A 81 11.20 2.42 12.76
N GLY A 82 10.78 3.62 13.16
CA GLY A 82 11.26 4.88 12.62
C GLY A 82 10.24 5.64 11.75
N PRO A 83 10.63 6.81 11.23
CA PRO A 83 9.73 7.66 10.47
C PRO A 83 9.43 7.10 9.07
N PRO A 84 8.21 7.32 8.54
CA PRO A 84 7.89 7.10 7.14
C PRO A 84 8.83 7.85 6.19
N LYS A 85 9.31 7.20 5.13
CA LYS A 85 9.79 7.93 3.94
C LYS A 85 8.59 8.29 3.05
N PRO A 86 8.59 9.49 2.44
CA PRO A 86 7.57 9.87 1.48
C PRO A 86 7.66 8.97 0.24
N VAL A 87 6.56 8.33 -0.11
CA VAL A 87 6.50 7.43 -1.26
C VAL A 87 6.19 8.25 -2.52
N PRO A 88 7.05 8.26 -3.55
CA PRO A 88 6.82 9.03 -4.77
C PRO A 88 5.53 8.56 -5.46
N GLY A 89 4.66 9.51 -5.83
CA GLY A 89 3.35 9.24 -6.43
C GLY A 89 2.18 9.15 -5.45
N SER A 90 2.43 9.24 -4.14
CA SER A 90 1.36 9.49 -3.17
C SER A 90 0.89 10.93 -3.32
N PRO A 91 -0.42 11.24 -3.45
CA PRO A 91 -0.87 12.62 -3.42
C PRO A 91 -0.51 13.20 -2.05
N VAL A 92 0.52 14.04 -2.04
CA VAL A 92 0.77 14.99 -0.96
C VAL A 92 -0.48 15.84 -0.92
N ARG A 93 -1.35 15.61 0.07
CA ARG A 93 -2.47 16.50 0.31
C ARG A 93 -1.84 17.78 0.82
N GLU A 94 -1.56 18.69 -0.10
CA GLU A 94 -1.24 20.08 0.21
C GLU A 94 -2.39 20.56 1.10
N SER A 95 -2.09 20.74 2.39
CA SER A 95 -3.02 21.31 3.34
C SER A 95 -3.31 22.72 2.87
N ARG A 96 -4.37 22.87 2.06
CA ARG A 96 -4.85 24.17 1.62
C ARG A 96 -4.99 25.04 2.87
N PRO A 97 -4.35 26.22 2.94
CA PRO A 97 -4.55 27.10 4.08
C PRO A 97 -6.04 27.44 4.15
N VAL A 98 -6.64 27.22 5.32
CA VAL A 98 -8.02 27.60 5.63
C VAL A 98 -8.16 29.08 5.31
N ARG A 99 -8.81 29.40 4.19
CA ARG A 99 -9.21 30.77 3.85
C ARG A 99 -10.18 31.21 4.93
N LYS A 100 -9.70 32.01 5.89
CA LYS A 100 -10.57 32.77 6.79
C LYS A 100 -11.45 33.65 5.93
N GLN A 101 -12.74 33.31 5.89
CA GLN A 101 -13.76 34.01 5.13
C GLN A 101 -13.99 35.38 5.78
N LEU A 102 -13.30 36.41 5.26
CA LEU A 102 -13.47 37.79 5.72
C LEU A 102 -14.83 38.32 5.25
N GLY A 103 -15.54 38.95 6.19
CA GLY A 103 -16.98 39.21 6.13
C GLY A 103 -17.45 40.07 4.97
N ARG A 104 -18.66 39.75 4.50
CA ARG A 104 -19.49 40.62 3.66
C ARG A 104 -19.96 41.81 4.49
N HIS A 105 -19.37 42.98 4.30
CA HIS A 105 -20.04 44.24 4.62
C HIS A 105 -20.92 44.63 3.41
N ARG A 106 -22.23 44.51 3.58
CA ARG A 106 -23.22 45.20 2.73
C ARG A 106 -23.23 46.68 3.11
N ARG A 107 -23.18 47.55 2.10
CA ARG A 107 -23.80 48.88 2.14
C ARG A 107 -24.95 48.86 1.17
#